data_AF-A0A0C3ERQ5-F1
#
_entry.id   AF-A0A0C3ERQ5-F1
#
_cell.length_a   1.000
_cell.length_b   1.000
_cell.length_c   1.000
_cell.angle_alpha   90.00
_cell.angle_beta   90.00
_cell.angle_gamma   90.00
#
_symmetry.space_group_name_H-M   'P 1'
#
loop_
_entity.id
_entity.type
_entity.pdbx_description
1 polymer ?
#
loop_
_entity_poly.entity_id
_entity_poly.type
_entity_poly.pdbx_seq_one_letter_code
_entity_poly.pdbx_strand_id
1 'polypeptide(L)'
;MGTTLYISLERTTDRGKFHWAIIVEPSADALSGFFKSEAVRFPDEDNFVGCVRLPEVQASVDTLRERFAENPAAQGNTYLPYTHTEKGWSCALWVMRELTKLEEEGLIQLGLASWSDVPKFYIRVCDKGIELQEMTGGMLVNGVRVIDLI
;
A
#
# COMPACT_ATOMS: atom_id res chain seq x y z
N MET A 1 7.03 -4.40 19.78
CA MET A 1 5.74 -3.86 19.31
C MET A 1 5.86 -3.80 17.82
N GLY A 2 5.00 -4.50 17.09
CA GLY A 2 4.99 -4.36 15.64
C GLY A 2 4.17 -3.14 15.23
N THR A 3 4.28 -2.80 13.96
CA THR A 3 3.70 -1.59 13.36
C THR A 3 2.67 -2.00 12.32
N THR A 4 1.50 -1.39 12.35
CA THR A 4 0.50 -1.60 11.31
C THR A 4 0.85 -0.77 10.06
N LEU A 5 0.84 -1.42 8.90
CA LEU A 5 0.94 -0.77 7.61
C LEU A 5 -0.42 -0.73 6.93
N TYR A 6 -0.65 0.31 6.14
CA TYR A 6 -1.80 0.40 5.24
C TYR A 6 -1.36 0.65 3.81
N ILE A 7 -2.11 0.12 2.86
CA ILE A 7 -2.07 0.55 1.46
C ILE A 7 -3.21 1.53 1.25
N SER A 8 -2.90 2.82 1.03
CA SER A 8 -3.92 3.76 0.56
C SER A 8 -4.23 3.51 -0.90
N LEU A 9 -5.50 3.61 -1.26
CA LEU A 9 -5.98 3.44 -2.61
C LEU A 9 -6.64 4.73 -3.09
N GLU A 10 -6.21 5.21 -4.24
CA GLU A 10 -6.79 6.35 -4.95
C GLU A 10 -7.36 5.87 -6.28
N ARG A 11 -8.56 6.32 -6.59
CA ARG A 11 -9.29 6.02 -7.82
C ARG A 11 -8.50 6.52 -9.02
N THR A 12 -8.43 5.69 -10.05
CA THR A 12 -8.04 6.12 -11.41
C THR A 12 -9.27 6.22 -12.30
N THR A 13 -9.09 6.61 -13.57
CA THR A 13 -10.20 6.67 -14.54
C THR A 13 -10.86 5.31 -14.77
N ASP A 14 -10.13 4.22 -14.54
CA ASP A 14 -10.60 2.86 -14.79
C ASP A 14 -11.05 2.18 -13.48
N ARG A 15 -12.23 1.57 -13.49
CA ARG A 15 -12.73 0.76 -12.37
C ARG A 15 -11.77 -0.40 -12.07
N GLY A 16 -11.48 -0.61 -10.78
CA GLY A 16 -10.59 -1.69 -10.32
C GLY A 16 -9.10 -1.42 -10.53
N LYS A 17 -8.73 -0.20 -10.96
CA LYS A 17 -7.33 0.26 -11.01
C LYS A 17 -7.15 1.44 -10.07
N PHE A 18 -6.11 1.37 -9.25
CA PHE A 18 -5.85 2.34 -8.20
C PHE A 18 -4.40 2.82 -8.23
N HIS A 19 -4.18 4.07 -7.82
CA HIS A 19 -2.87 4.49 -7.33
C HIS A 19 -2.69 4.02 -5.89
N TRP A 20 -1.50 3.55 -5.55
CA TRP A 20 -1.19 2.92 -4.27
C TRP A 20 -0.10 3.71 -3.55
N ALA A 21 -0.20 3.81 -2.22
CA ALA A 21 0.91 4.23 -1.39
C ALA A 21 0.93 3.46 -0.05
N ILE A 22 2.11 3.37 0.58
CA ILE A 22 2.25 2.79 1.92
C ILE A 22 2.11 3.91 2.95
N ILE A 23 1.27 3.66 3.94
CA ILE A 23 1.09 4.48 5.14
C ILE A 23 1.67 3.71 6.32
N VAL A 24 2.61 4.34 7.03
CA VAL A 24 3.24 3.81 8.25
C VAL A 24 2.64 4.52 9.45
N GLU A 25 1.89 3.80 10.27
CA GLU A 25 1.17 4.41 11.39
C GLU A 25 1.54 3.80 12.74
N PRO A 26 1.74 4.62 13.80
CA PRO A 26 1.98 4.11 15.15
C PRO A 26 0.74 3.47 15.79
N SER A 27 -0.48 3.79 15.35
CA SER A 27 -1.73 3.20 15.87
C SER A 27 -2.89 3.41 14.89
N ALA A 28 -3.80 2.44 14.78
CA ALA A 28 -5.02 2.54 13.95
C ALA A 28 -5.89 3.80 14.20
N ASP A 29 -5.71 4.45 15.36
CA ASP A 29 -6.48 5.62 15.76
C ASP A 29 -5.99 6.97 15.17
N ALA A 30 -4.90 7.01 14.40
CA ALA A 30 -4.27 8.28 13.97
C ALA A 30 -4.55 8.68 12.51
N LEU A 31 -5.40 7.93 11.79
CA LEU A 31 -5.57 8.07 10.33
C LEU A 31 -6.06 9.47 9.92
N SER A 32 -6.73 10.19 10.82
CA SER A 32 -7.16 11.58 10.63
C SER A 32 -6.01 12.60 10.58
N GLY A 33 -4.85 12.29 11.14
CA GLY A 33 -3.67 13.17 11.19
C GLY A 33 -2.71 13.00 10.01
N PHE A 34 -2.88 11.94 9.21
CA PHE A 34 -1.95 11.55 8.14
C PHE A 34 -1.97 12.49 6.92
N PHE A 35 -3.05 13.25 6.74
CA PHE A 35 -3.21 14.26 5.68
C PHE A 35 -2.24 15.47 5.78
N LYS A 36 -1.19 15.42 6.62
CA LYS A 36 -0.26 16.53 6.87
C LYS A 36 1.24 16.18 6.89
N SER A 37 1.66 14.93 6.59
CA SER A 37 3.10 14.56 6.66
C SER A 37 3.74 14.37 5.27
N GLU A 38 4.94 14.94 5.08
CA GLU A 38 5.60 15.19 3.79
C GLU A 38 6.16 13.95 3.04
N ALA A 39 6.04 12.73 3.56
CA ALA A 39 6.71 11.56 2.99
C ALA A 39 5.84 10.73 2.01
N VAL A 40 4.53 10.98 1.94
CA VAL A 40 3.58 10.19 1.15
C VAL A 40 2.69 11.14 0.36
N ARG A 41 2.57 10.93 -0.95
CA ARG A 41 1.79 11.79 -1.85
C ARG A 41 0.35 11.90 -1.33
N PHE A 42 -0.15 13.12 -1.25
CA PHE A 42 -1.52 13.40 -0.82
C PHE A 42 -2.51 12.83 -1.83
N PRO A 43 -3.51 12.03 -1.42
CA PRO A 43 -4.63 11.76 -2.28
C PRO A 43 -5.40 13.06 -2.50
N ASP A 44 -5.75 13.34 -3.75
CA ASP A 44 -6.82 14.30 -4.04
C ASP A 44 -8.07 13.79 -3.30
N GLU A 45 -8.70 14.60 -2.44
CA GLU A 45 -9.81 14.13 -1.58
C GLU A 45 -10.95 13.49 -2.39
N ASP A 46 -11.14 13.97 -3.63
CA ASP A 46 -12.13 13.45 -4.59
C ASP A 46 -11.77 12.07 -5.16
N ASN A 47 -10.50 11.68 -5.13
CA ASN A 47 -10.01 10.41 -5.66
C ASN A 47 -9.72 9.39 -4.56
N PHE A 48 -9.67 9.77 -3.29
CA PHE A 48 -9.40 8.83 -2.21
C PHE A 48 -10.51 7.78 -2.07
N VAL A 49 -10.14 6.50 -2.06
CA VAL A 49 -11.09 5.38 -1.95
C VAL A 49 -11.13 4.84 -0.52
N GLY A 50 -9.96 4.71 0.11
CA GLY A 50 -9.82 4.12 1.44
C GLY A 50 -8.47 3.45 1.61
N CYS A 51 -8.33 2.68 2.69
CA CYS A 51 -7.11 1.98 3.04
C CYS A 51 -7.34 0.48 3.16
N VAL A 52 -6.40 -0.31 2.65
CA VAL A 52 -6.29 -1.74 2.94
C VAL A 52 -5.29 -1.93 4.06
N ARG A 53 -5.73 -2.46 5.20
CA ARG A 53 -4.86 -2.75 6.36
C ARG A 53 -4.09 -4.04 6.10
N LEU A 54 -2.78 -3.97 6.28
CA LEU A 54 -1.88 -5.12 6.21
C LEU A 54 -1.69 -5.74 7.61
N PRO A 55 -1.27 -7.01 7.69
CA PRO A 55 -0.78 -7.62 8.92
C PRO A 55 0.30 -6.77 9.60
N GLU A 56 0.40 -6.92 10.92
CA GLU A 56 1.38 -6.19 11.72
C GLU A 56 2.81 -6.58 11.32
N VAL A 57 3.64 -5.57 11.05
CA VAL A 57 5.04 -5.72 10.70
C VAL A 57 5.88 -5.75 11.95
N GLN A 58 6.79 -6.72 12.07
CA GLN A 58 7.72 -6.87 13.20
C GLN A 58 8.89 -5.87 13.11
N ALA A 59 8.59 -4.59 12.90
CA ALA A 59 9.54 -3.49 12.86
C ALA A 59 8.93 -2.25 13.53
N SER A 60 9.79 -1.33 13.98
CA SER A 60 9.33 -0.06 14.53
C SER A 60 8.89 0.92 13.43
N VAL A 61 8.03 1.88 13.78
CA VAL A 61 7.62 2.96 12.88
C VAL A 61 8.82 3.72 12.31
N ASP A 62 9.81 4.03 13.14
CA ASP A 62 10.99 4.79 12.72
C ASP A 62 11.84 3.99 11.72
N THR A 63 12.05 2.69 11.98
CA THR A 63 12.72 1.78 11.04
C THR A 63 12.02 1.74 9.68
N LEU A 64 10.69 1.66 9.68
CA LEU A 64 9.92 1.62 8.44
C LEU A 64 9.95 2.96 7.70
N ARG A 65 9.91 4.08 8.42
CA ARG A 65 10.03 5.43 7.83
C ARG A 65 11.38 5.66 7.18
N GLU A 66 12.47 5.34 7.88
CA GLU A 66 13.83 5.44 7.35
C GLU A 66 13.97 4.59 6.09
N ARG A 67 13.50 3.34 6.13
CA ARG A 67 13.52 2.43 4.98
C ARG A 67 12.81 3.00 3.76
N PHE A 68 11.60 3.53 3.93
CA PHE A 68 10.82 4.07 2.80
C PHE A 68 11.37 5.42 2.31
N ALA A 69 12.03 6.20 3.17
CA ALA A 69 12.74 7.41 2.78
C ALA A 69 13.98 7.10 1.92
N GLU A 70 14.72 6.04 2.24
CA GLU A 70 15.87 5.57 1.47
C GLU A 70 15.50 4.95 0.11
N ASN A 71 14.26 4.47 -0.02
CA ASN A 71 13.75 3.79 -1.22
C ASN A 71 12.59 4.57 -1.84
N PRO A 72 12.79 5.80 -2.36
CA PRO A 72 11.69 6.61 -2.86
C PRO A 72 10.93 5.93 -4.00
N ALA A 73 9.62 6.20 -4.09
CA ALA A 73 8.75 5.65 -5.13
C ALA A 73 9.21 6.02 -6.57
N ALA A 74 9.98 7.09 -6.70
CA ALA A 74 10.60 7.54 -7.95
C ALA A 74 12.01 6.95 -8.11
N GLN A 75 12.13 5.70 -8.57
CA GLN A 75 13.44 5.07 -8.89
C GLN A 75 13.72 4.93 -10.39
N GLY A 76 13.07 5.74 -11.23
CA GLY A 76 13.48 5.93 -12.63
C GLY A 76 13.47 4.64 -13.50
N ASN A 77 14.52 4.45 -14.31
CA ASN A 77 14.60 3.48 -15.42
C ASN A 77 15.08 2.06 -15.03
N THR A 78 14.71 1.53 -13.86
CA THR A 78 15.03 0.12 -13.53
C THR A 78 14.19 -0.82 -14.41
N TYR A 79 14.85 -1.61 -15.28
CA TYR A 79 14.20 -2.58 -16.15
C TYR A 79 13.53 -3.69 -15.34
N LEU A 80 12.25 -3.94 -15.61
CA LEU A 80 11.46 -5.00 -14.99
C LEU A 80 11.34 -6.22 -15.91
N PRO A 81 11.45 -7.45 -15.39
CA PRO A 81 11.26 -8.66 -16.18
C PRO A 81 9.80 -8.96 -16.59
N TYR A 82 8.81 -8.21 -16.08
CA TYR A 82 7.38 -8.56 -16.26
C TYR A 82 6.42 -7.42 -16.69
N THR A 83 6.92 -6.23 -17.04
CA THR A 83 6.05 -5.23 -17.69
C THR A 83 6.18 -5.37 -19.20
N HIS A 84 5.20 -6.02 -19.85
CA HIS A 84 4.98 -5.95 -21.30
C HIS A 84 4.60 -4.53 -21.79
N THR A 85 4.79 -3.51 -20.95
CA THR A 85 4.54 -2.12 -21.26
C THR A 85 5.83 -1.37 -20.99
N GLU A 86 6.37 -0.71 -22.01
CA GLU A 86 7.54 0.17 -22.00
C GLU A 86 7.38 1.42 -21.09
N LYS A 87 6.51 1.37 -20.07
CA LYS A 87 5.95 2.51 -19.34
C LYS A 87 6.54 2.75 -17.94
N GLY A 88 7.64 2.08 -17.60
CA GLY A 88 8.35 2.34 -16.34
C GLY A 88 7.60 1.89 -15.08
N TRP A 89 8.12 2.32 -13.93
CA TRP A 89 7.70 1.89 -12.59
C TRP A 89 6.31 2.41 -12.22
N SER A 90 5.40 1.55 -11.75
CA SER A 90 4.11 1.98 -11.18
C SER A 90 4.20 2.09 -9.65
N CYS A 91 3.40 2.97 -9.06
CA CYS A 91 3.29 3.09 -7.60
C CYS A 91 2.93 1.76 -6.92
N ALA A 92 2.05 0.96 -7.52
CA ALA A 92 1.72 -0.38 -7.03
C ALA A 92 2.92 -1.34 -7.08
N LEU A 93 3.73 -1.29 -8.14
CA LEU A 93 4.96 -2.11 -8.25
C LEU A 93 5.99 -1.71 -7.19
N TRP A 94 6.09 -0.43 -6.84
CA TRP A 94 6.92 0.03 -5.72
C TRP A 94 6.45 -0.58 -4.41
N VAL A 95 5.16 -0.46 -4.09
CA VAL A 95 4.57 -1.01 -2.87
C VAL A 95 4.83 -2.51 -2.79
N MET A 96 4.54 -3.26 -3.85
CA MET A 96 4.73 -4.71 -3.87
C MET A 96 6.20 -5.10 -3.68
N ARG A 97 7.16 -4.38 -4.29
CA ARG A 97 8.58 -4.62 -4.07
C ARG A 97 8.96 -4.46 -2.60
N GLU A 98 8.56 -3.36 -1.98
CA GLU A 98 8.92 -3.11 -0.59
C GLU A 98 8.27 -4.13 0.36
N LEU A 99 7.02 -4.51 0.10
CA LEU A 99 6.34 -5.56 0.86
C LEU A 99 6.96 -6.95 0.67
N THR A 100 7.39 -7.30 -0.54
CA THR A 100 8.14 -8.55 -0.79
C THR A 100 9.43 -8.58 0.01
N LYS A 101 10.20 -7.48 0.05
CA LYS A 101 11.43 -7.44 0.86
C LYS A 101 11.13 -7.61 2.36
N LEU A 102 10.06 -7.00 2.88
CA LEU A 102 9.66 -7.18 4.28
C LEU A 102 9.28 -8.63 4.58
N GLU A 103 8.65 -9.33 3.64
CA GLU A 103 8.32 -10.75 3.78
C GLU A 103 9.57 -11.66 3.66
N GLU A 104 10.48 -11.36 2.74
CA GLU A 104 11.79 -12.04 2.61
C GLU A 104 12.62 -11.90 3.89
N GLU A 105 12.54 -10.74 4.57
CA GLU A 105 13.17 -10.48 5.86
C GLU A 105 12.41 -11.11 7.04
N GLY A 106 11.26 -11.74 6.80
CA GLY A 106 10.42 -12.36 7.83
C GLY A 106 9.71 -11.37 8.75
N LEU A 107 9.61 -10.09 8.35
CA LEU A 107 8.99 -9.02 9.14
C LEU A 107 7.47 -8.98 8.98
N ILE A 108 6.93 -9.52 7.89
CA ILE A 108 5.50 -9.61 7.61
C ILE A 108 5.19 -10.93 6.89
N GLN A 109 3.94 -11.39 6.96
CA GLN A 109 3.46 -12.55 6.20
C GLN A 109 2.30 -12.13 5.32
N LEU A 110 2.52 -12.01 4.00
CA LEU A 110 1.49 -11.64 3.03
C LEU A 110 1.19 -12.75 2.02
N GLY A 111 2.01 -13.81 1.99
CA GLY A 111 1.98 -14.83 0.95
C GLY A 111 2.67 -14.35 -0.33
N LEU A 112 3.68 -13.48 -0.21
CA LEU A 112 4.59 -13.01 -1.28
C LEU A 112 5.93 -13.75 -1.22
N ALA A 113 5.92 -15.06 -0.96
CA ALA A 113 7.14 -15.88 -0.84
C ALA A 113 8.03 -15.87 -2.11
N SER A 114 7.49 -15.42 -3.24
CA SER A 114 8.25 -15.19 -4.47
C SER A 114 7.61 -14.07 -5.30
N TRP A 115 8.40 -13.51 -6.23
CA TRP A 115 7.88 -12.58 -7.25
C TRP A 115 6.74 -13.17 -8.10
N SER A 116 6.61 -14.50 -8.16
CA SER A 116 5.50 -15.16 -8.87
C SER A 116 4.14 -15.03 -8.18
N ASP A 117 4.12 -14.67 -6.89
CA ASP A 117 2.89 -14.48 -6.10
C ASP A 117 2.41 -13.03 -6.07
N VAL A 118 3.25 -12.10 -6.54
CA VAL A 118 2.94 -10.66 -6.64
C VAL A 118 1.64 -10.39 -7.42
N PRO A 119 1.35 -11.03 -8.57
CA PRO A 119 0.08 -10.82 -9.27
C PRO A 119 -1.15 -11.22 -8.44
N LYS A 120 -1.06 -12.29 -7.64
CA LYS A 120 -2.17 -12.73 -6.77
C LYS A 120 -2.40 -11.72 -5.65
N PHE A 121 -1.33 -11.20 -5.05
CA PHE A 121 -1.42 -10.13 -4.06
C PHE A 121 -2.02 -8.86 -4.67
N TYR A 122 -1.58 -8.49 -5.88
CA TYR A 122 -2.13 -7.34 -6.60
C TYR A 122 -3.65 -7.42 -6.74
N ILE A 123 -4.14 -8.55 -7.24
CA ILE A 123 -5.57 -8.81 -7.43
C ILE A 123 -6.31 -8.72 -6.08
N ARG A 124 -5.80 -9.35 -5.02
CA ARG A 124 -6.42 -9.28 -3.68
C ARG A 124 -6.60 -7.84 -3.17
N VAL A 125 -5.57 -7.00 -3.29
CA VAL A 125 -5.66 -5.59 -2.87
C VAL A 125 -6.63 -4.82 -3.77
N CYS A 126 -6.63 -5.05 -5.08
CA CYS A 126 -7.58 -4.41 -5.99
C CYS A 126 -9.03 -4.84 -5.72
N ASP A 127 -9.30 -6.10 -5.40
CA ASP A 127 -10.63 -6.59 -5.02
C ASP A 127 -11.12 -5.85 -3.76
N LYS A 128 -10.25 -5.70 -2.76
CA LYS A 128 -10.52 -4.87 -1.57
C LYS A 128 -10.74 -3.40 -1.92
N GLY A 129 -9.98 -2.88 -2.88
CA GLY A 129 -10.18 -1.53 -3.42
C GLY A 129 -11.53 -1.34 -4.07
N ILE A 130 -12.05 -2.34 -4.79
CA ILE A 130 -13.40 -2.31 -5.37
C ILE A 130 -14.45 -2.30 -4.25
N GLU A 131 -14.30 -3.14 -3.23
CA GLU A 131 -15.21 -3.15 -2.06
C GLU A 131 -15.26 -1.79 -1.35
N LEU A 132 -14.10 -1.14 -1.19
CA LEU A 132 -14.00 0.21 -0.65
C LEU A 132 -14.66 1.25 -1.59
N GLN A 133 -14.39 1.16 -2.89
CA GLN A 133 -14.90 2.08 -3.92
C GLN A 133 -16.43 2.04 -4.02
N GLU A 134 -17.03 0.86 -3.85
CA GLU A 134 -18.46 0.61 -3.92
C GLU A 134 -19.16 0.74 -2.56
N MET A 135 -18.39 1.04 -1.51
CA MET A 135 -18.87 1.13 -0.13
C MET A 135 -19.56 -0.15 0.37
N THR A 136 -19.17 -1.31 -0.17
CA THR A 136 -19.73 -2.62 0.18
C THR A 136 -18.93 -3.33 1.26
N GLY A 137 -17.73 -2.83 1.58
CA GLY A 137 -16.86 -3.37 2.62
C GLY A 137 -16.17 -2.31 3.49
N GLY A 138 -15.37 -2.79 4.44
CA GLY A 138 -14.59 -1.98 5.37
C GLY A 138 -15.40 -1.28 6.46
N MET A 139 -14.68 -0.72 7.44
CA MET A 139 -15.21 0.04 8.56
C MET A 139 -14.61 1.45 8.58
N LEU A 140 -15.36 2.42 9.10
CA LEU A 140 -14.84 3.76 9.30
C LEU A 140 -13.95 3.78 10.55
N VAL A 141 -12.70 4.20 10.37
CA VAL A 141 -11.71 4.42 11.42
C VAL A 141 -11.26 5.87 11.29
N ASN A 142 -11.68 6.72 12.23
CA ASN A 142 -11.37 8.16 12.24
C ASN A 142 -11.70 8.88 10.92
N GLY A 143 -12.86 8.53 10.34
CA GLY A 143 -13.34 9.12 9.08
C GLY A 143 -12.75 8.49 7.82
N VAL A 144 -11.76 7.59 7.93
CA VAL A 144 -11.17 6.84 6.81
C VAL A 144 -11.81 5.46 6.74
N ARG A 145 -12.25 5.04 5.55
CA ARG A 145 -12.74 3.67 5.34
C ARG A 145 -11.55 2.72 5.22
N VAL A 146 -11.47 1.76 6.13
CA VAL A 146 -10.40 0.77 6.23
C VAL A 146 -10.98 -0.62 6.06
N ILE A 147 -10.34 -1.46 5.25
CA ILE A 147 -10.67 -2.87 5.12
C ILE A 147 -9.43 -3.72 5.37
N ASP A 148 -9.55 -4.82 6.11
CA ASP A 148 -8.43 -5.73 6.31
C ASP A 148 -8.17 -6.54 5.03
N LEU A 149 -6.90 -6.84 4.75
CA LEU A 149 -6.51 -7.62 3.58
C LEU A 149 -7.01 -9.08 3.65
N ILE A 150 -7.20 -9.62 4.85
CA ILE A 150 -7.49 -11.04 5.14
C ILE A 150 -8.85 -11.16 5.83
#